data_AF-A0A2A4M346-F1
#
_entry.id   AF-A0A2A4M346-F1
#
_cell.length_a   1.000
_cell.length_b   1.000
_cell.length_c   1.000
_cell.angle_alpha   90.00
_cell.angle_beta   90.00
_cell.angle_gamma   90.00
#
_symmetry.space_group_name_H-M   'P 1'
#
loop_
_entity.id
_entity.type
_entity.pdbx_description
1 polymer ?
#
loop_
_entity_poly.entity_id
_entity_poly.type
_entity_poly.pdbx_seq_one_letter_code
_entity_poly.pdbx_strand_id
1 'polypeptide(L)' 'MSQPDDNADLAKLLTTMGCPEAKAGEMAAQLAKRSGQLAVERNIPRDEATAHLLNLMRQGWAAKEQNDAD' A
#
# COMPACT_ATOMS: atom_id res chain seq x y z
N MET A 1 -8.61 -14.10 -6.54
CA MET A 1 -9.03 -12.76 -7.01
C MET A 1 -9.03 -11.87 -5.79
N SER A 2 -8.38 -10.71 -5.83
CA SER A 2 -8.45 -9.78 -4.70
C SER A 2 -9.87 -9.27 -4.58
N GLN A 3 -10.49 -9.40 -3.40
CA GLN A 3 -11.83 -8.92 -3.19
C GLN A 3 -11.85 -7.39 -3.20
N PRO A 4 -12.96 -6.78 -3.66
CA PRO A 4 -13.11 -5.33 -3.64
C PRO A 4 -13.03 -4.74 -2.23
N ASP A 5 -13.38 -5.52 -1.20
CA ASP A 5 -13.30 -5.12 0.21
C ASP A 5 -11.85 -4.92 0.69
N ASP A 6 -10.92 -5.81 0.31
CA ASP A 6 -9.48 -5.66 0.62
C ASP A 6 -8.92 -4.33 0.11
N ASN A 7 -9.42 -3.87 -1.04
CA ASN A 7 -8.95 -2.65 -1.67
C ASN A 7 -9.44 -1.40 -0.92
N ALA A 8 -10.68 -1.43 -0.42
CA ALA A 8 -11.23 -0.34 0.38
C ALA A 8 -10.54 -0.23 1.75
N ASP A 9 -10.24 -1.36 2.39
CA ASP A 9 -9.48 -1.37 3.65
C ASP A 9 -8.03 -0.91 3.45
N LEU A 10 -7.37 -1.33 2.37
CA LEU A 10 -6.06 -0.82 1.99
C LEU A 10 -6.06 0.69 1.73
N ALA A 11 -7.09 1.22 1.06
CA ALA A 11 -7.21 2.66 0.82
C ALA A 11 -7.32 3.44 2.14
N LYS A 12 -8.14 2.97 3.10
CA LYS A 12 -8.22 3.60 4.44
C LYS A 12 -6.88 3.55 5.17
N LEU A 13 -6.16 2.45 5.08
CA LEU A 13 -4.84 2.30 5.70
C LEU A 13 -3.84 3.29 5.08
N LEU A 14 -3.84 3.41 3.76
CA LEU A 14 -3.02 4.38 3.03
C LEU A 14 -3.34 5.81 3.45
N THR A 15 -4.62 6.18 3.59
CA THR A 15 -5.01 7.52 4.08
C THR A 15 -4.53 7.79 5.49
N THR A 16 -4.60 6.79 6.38
CA THR A 16 -4.08 6.90 7.75
C THR A 16 -2.56 7.12 7.78
N MET A 17 -1.84 6.63 6.76
CA MET A 17 -0.39 6.82 6.60
C MET A 17 -0.01 8.11 5.85
N GLY A 18 -0.96 8.99 5.54
CA GLY A 18 -0.73 10.27 4.88
C GLY A 18 -0.94 10.28 3.35
N CYS A 19 -1.46 9.18 2.77
CA CYS A 19 -1.84 9.19 1.37
C CYS A 19 -3.13 10.02 1.15
N PRO A 20 -3.17 10.95 0.18
CA PRO A 20 -4.38 11.69 -0.10
C PRO A 20 -5.51 10.74 -0.55
N GLU A 21 -6.70 10.91 0.01
CA GLU A 21 -7.88 10.05 -0.23
C GLU A 21 -8.18 9.88 -1.74
N ALA A 22 -8.03 10.96 -2.51
CA ALA A 22 -8.21 10.95 -3.97
C ALA A 22 -7.27 9.99 -4.71
N LYS A 23 -6.11 9.65 -4.14
CA LYS A 23 -5.14 8.69 -4.70
C LYS A 23 -5.15 7.35 -3.98
N ALA A 24 -5.71 7.28 -2.78
CA ALA A 24 -5.68 6.09 -1.93
C ALA A 24 -6.34 4.88 -2.60
N GLY A 25 -7.48 5.07 -3.29
CA GLY A 25 -8.16 3.98 -4.01
C GLY A 25 -7.35 3.42 -5.19
N GLU A 26 -6.70 4.28 -5.97
CA GLU A 26 -5.84 3.85 -7.08
C GLU A 26 -4.59 3.13 -6.56
N MET A 27 -3.95 3.69 -5.53
CA MET A 27 -2.76 3.08 -4.91
C MET A 27 -3.07 1.75 -4.27
N ALA A 28 -4.22 1.62 -3.59
CA ALA A 28 -4.66 0.37 -3.01
C ALA A 28 -4.80 -0.72 -4.09
N ALA A 29 -5.35 -0.38 -5.26
CA ALA A 29 -5.52 -1.33 -6.37
C ALA A 29 -4.15 -1.79 -6.91
N GLN A 30 -3.21 -0.86 -7.05
CA GLN A 30 -1.84 -1.14 -7.47
C GLN A 30 -1.09 -2.00 -6.44
N LEU A 31 -1.25 -1.71 -5.15
CA LEU A 31 -0.63 -2.45 -4.05
C LEU A 31 -1.21 -3.87 -3.95
N ALA A 32 -2.53 -4.04 -4.12
CA ALA A 32 -3.18 -5.34 -4.17
C ALA A 32 -2.70 -6.19 -5.36
N LYS A 33 -2.38 -5.57 -6.50
CA LYS A 33 -1.77 -6.27 -7.65
C LYS A 33 -0.32 -6.66 -7.37
N ARG A 34 0.48 -5.72 -6.86
CA ARG A 34 1.91 -5.93 -6.57
C ARG A 34 2.12 -6.97 -5.47
N SER A 35 1.29 -6.98 -4.43
CA SER A 35 1.35 -8.01 -3.36
C SER A 35 1.15 -9.41 -3.91
N GLY A 36 0.21 -9.59 -4.85
CA GLY A 36 0.01 -10.87 -5.52
C GLY A 36 1.21 -11.32 -6.35
N GLN A 37 1.84 -10.40 -7.09
CA GLN A 37 3.06 -10.69 -7.85
C GLN A 37 4.22 -11.03 -6.91
N LEU A 38 4.44 -10.20 -5.89
CA LEU A 38 5.53 -10.36 -4.93
C LEU A 38 5.41 -11.67 -4.13
N ALA A 39 4.20 -12.07 -3.77
CA ALA A 39 3.92 -13.34 -3.10
C ALA A 39 4.39 -14.53 -3.95
N VAL A 40 4.13 -14.50 -5.26
CA VAL A 40 4.59 -15.54 -6.19
C VAL A 40 6.10 -15.47 -6.38
N GLU A 41 6.65 -14.29 -6.65
CA GLU A 41 8.07 -14.08 -6.92
C GLU A 41 8.97 -14.47 -5.73
N ARG A 42 8.51 -14.21 -4.50
CA ARG A 42 9.27 -14.51 -3.27
C ARG A 42 8.82 -15.77 -2.55
N ASN A 43 7.80 -16.45 -3.08
CA ASN A 43 7.17 -17.62 -2.43
C ASN A 43 6.74 -17.36 -0.98
N ILE A 44 6.19 -16.17 -0.73
CA ILE A 44 5.69 -15.73 0.59
C ILE A 44 4.16 -15.62 0.56
N PRO A 45 3.48 -15.71 1.71
CA PRO A 45 2.05 -15.45 1.76
C PRO A 45 1.74 -14.01 1.34
N ARG A 46 0.57 -13.84 0.70
CA ARG A 46 0.09 -12.53 0.23
C ARG A 46 0.01 -11.49 1.36
N ASP A 47 -0.35 -11.92 2.56
CA ASP A 47 -0.45 -11.05 3.72
C ASP A 47 0.92 -10.44 4.07
N GLU A 48 1.97 -11.27 4.11
CA GLU A 48 3.35 -10.83 4.35
C GLU A 48 3.87 -9.93 3.21
N ALA A 49 3.56 -10.26 1.96
CA ALA A 49 3.87 -9.41 0.82
C ALA A 49 3.18 -8.03 0.91
N THR A 50 1.92 -8.01 1.36
CA THR A 50 1.12 -6.79 1.53
C THR A 50 1.69 -5.94 2.66
N ALA A 51 1.99 -6.55 3.81
CA ALA A 51 2.63 -5.88 4.94
C ALA A 51 3.99 -5.27 4.56
N HIS A 52 4.79 -5.99 3.77
CA HIS A 52 6.07 -5.49 3.26
C HIS A 52 5.90 -4.24 2.40
N LEU A 53 4.95 -4.28 1.44
CA LEU A 53 4.67 -3.14 0.57
C LEU A 53 4.10 -1.94 1.33
N LEU A 54 3.23 -2.17 2.31
CA LEU A 54 2.71 -1.10 3.18
C LEU A 54 3.82 -0.44 3.98
N ASN A 55 4.75 -1.21 4.55
CA ASN A 55 5.89 -0.65 5.26
C ASN A 55 6.83 0.16 4.35
N LEU A 56 7.02 -0.26 3.09
CA LEU A 56 7.74 0.51 2.07
C LEU A 56 7.04 1.84 1.76
N MET A 57 5.73 1.83 1.56
CA MET A 57 4.97 3.06 1.32
C MET A 57 5.06 4.01 2.50
N ARG A 58 4.86 3.52 3.72
CA ARG A 58 4.99 4.32 4.96
C ARG A 58 6.32 5.05 5.03
N GLN A 59 7.42 4.39 4.66
CA GLN A 59 8.75 5.02 4.61
C GLN A 59 8.83 6.11 3.53
N GLY A 60 8.24 5.88 2.35
CA GLY A 60 8.19 6.89 1.28
C GLY A 60 7.38 8.14 1.66
N TRP A 61 6.28 7.97 2.39
CA TRP A 61 5.47 9.08 2.89
C TRP A 61 6.15 9.82 4.05
N ALA A 62 6.71 9.08 5.00
CA ALA A 62 7.49 9.65 6.10
C ALA A 62 8.68 10.47 5.57
N ALA A 63 9.33 10.03 4.48
CA ALA A 63 10.40 10.78 3.83
C ALA A 63 9.90 12.06 3.13
N LYS A 64 8.70 12.02 2.54
CA LYS A 64 8.10 13.16 1.84
C LYS A 64 7.58 14.24 2.79
N GLU A 65 7.08 13.86 3.97
CA GLU A 65 6.68 14.80 5.04
C GLU A 65 7.83 15.72 5.48
N GLN A 66 9.07 15.25 5.41
CA GLN A 66 10.26 16.04 5.78
C GLN A 66 10.66 17.07 4.72
N ASN A 67 10.15 16.95 3.50
CA ASN A 67 10.53 17.80 2.35
C ASN A 67 9.42 18.79 1.92
N ASP A 68 8.20 18.66 2.43
CA ASP A 68 7.11 19.62 2.25
C ASP A 68 6.98 20.58 3.48
N ALA A 69 7.93 20.54 4.42
CA ALA A 69 7.98 21.36 5.63
C ALA A 69 9.11 22.42 5.66
N ASP A 70 9.74 22.73 4.52
CA ASP A 70 10.74 23.81 4.35
C ASP A 70 10.18 24.94 3.47
#